data_AF-A0A7X2GYV8-F1
#
_entry.id   AF-A0A7X2GYV8-F1
#
_cell.length_a   1.000
_cell.length_b   1.000
_cell.length_c   1.000
_cell.angle_alpha   90.00
_cell.angle_beta   90.00
_cell.angle_gamma   90.00
#
_symmetry.space_group_name_H-M   'P 1'
#
loop_
_entity.id
_entity.type
_entity.pdbx_description
1 polymer ?
#
loop_
_entity_poly.entity_id
_entity_poly.type
_entity_poly.pdbx_seq_one_letter_code
_entity_poly.pdbx_strand_id
1 'polypeptide(L)' 'MFIFYTVNPEPELQPKSFIVRVFKEQDDESCCVKTVSFPICNPSMSQKTKNEAAEFGCLYVKQLMDKELSYDGYRN' A
#
# COMPACT_ATOMS: atom_id res chain seq x y z
N MET A 1 4.10 -5.06 -15.94
CA MET A 1 3.91 -3.97 -14.96
C MET A 1 3.39 -4.56 -13.68
N PHE A 2 4.17 -4.47 -12.60
CA PHE A 2 3.79 -5.00 -11.28
C PHE A 2 3.41 -3.85 -10.36
N ILE A 3 2.37 -4.04 -9.56
CA ILE A 3 1.97 -3.08 -8.53
C ILE A 3 1.90 -3.85 -7.22
N PHE A 4 2.60 -3.36 -6.22
CA PHE A 4 2.64 -3.99 -4.89
C PHE A 4 2.70 -2.92 -3.81
N TYR A 5 2.57 -3.35 -2.56
CA TYR A 5 2.65 -2.45 -1.42
C TYR A 5 3.47 -3.07 -0.29
N THR A 6 3.99 -2.21 0.58
CA THR A 6 4.62 -2.59 1.84
C THR A 6 3.90 -1.93 3.01
N VAL A 7 4.00 -2.53 4.19
CA VAL A 7 3.47 -1.99 5.45
C VAL A 7 4.57 -2.04 6.50
N ASN A 8 5.14 -0.88 6.80
CA ASN A 8 6.27 -0.79 7.71
C ASN A 8 5.85 -0.12 9.04
N PRO A 9 6.22 -0.69 10.19
CA PRO A 9 6.08 0.00 11.48
C PRO A 9 6.98 1.23 11.55
N GLU A 10 6.50 2.32 12.15
CA GLU A 10 7.28 3.53 12.41
C GLU A 10 7.03 4.05 13.85
N PRO A 11 8.04 4.06 14.72
CA PRO A 11 9.34 3.40 14.58
C PRO A 11 9.21 1.85 14.57
N GLU A 12 10.26 1.14 14.17
CA GLU A 12 10.25 -0.33 14.10
C GLU A 12 9.95 -0.99 15.46
N LEU A 13 10.55 -0.46 16.53
CA LEU A 13 10.32 -0.88 17.91
C LEU A 13 9.27 0.02 18.56
N GLN A 14 8.20 -0.57 19.08
CA GLN A 14 7.05 0.15 19.65
C GLN A 14 6.44 1.14 18.64
N PRO A 15 5.86 0.62 17.53
CA PRO A 15 5.33 1.46 16.47
C PRO A 15 4.27 2.42 16.99
N LYS A 16 4.32 3.65 16.47
CA LYS A 16 3.30 4.69 16.65
C LYS A 16 2.39 4.80 15.44
N SER A 17 2.81 4.24 14.31
CA SER A 17 2.02 4.13 13.09
C SER A 17 2.49 2.97 12.24
N PHE A 18 1.64 2.55 11.30
CA PHE A 18 2.05 1.74 10.15
C PHE A 18 2.04 2.61 8.89
N ILE A 19 3.15 2.63 8.17
CA ILE A 19 3.28 3.34 6.91
C ILE A 19 3.06 2.37 5.77
N VAL A 20 2.03 2.62 4.96
CA VAL A 20 1.78 1.90 3.72
C VAL A 20 2.44 2.66 2.58
N ARG A 21 3.25 1.96 1.79
CA ARG A 21 3.81 2.48 0.53
C ARG A 21 3.37 1.59 -0.62
N VAL A 22 2.86 2.18 -1.69
CA VAL A 22 2.46 1.46 -2.90
C VAL A 22 3.44 1.81 -4.01
N PHE A 23 3.92 0.79 -4.69
CA PHE A 23 4.92 0.89 -5.73
C PHE A 23 4.34 0.40 -7.06
N LYS A 24 4.76 1.05 -8.14
CA LYS A 24 4.51 0.65 -9.52
C LYS A 24 5.87 0.38 -10.17
N GLU A 25 6.06 -0.83 -10.66
CA GLU A 25 7.24 -1.23 -11.42
C GLU A 25 7.01 -1.10 -12.92
N GLN A 26 7.87 -0.34 -13.56
CA GLN A 26 7.90 -0.12 -14.99
C GLN A 26 9.35 0.06 -15.44
N ASP A 27 9.75 -0.63 -16.52
CA ASP A 27 11.06 -0.49 -17.16
C ASP A 27 12.25 -0.58 -16.16
N ASP A 28 12.21 -1.60 -15.29
CA ASP A 28 13.17 -1.87 -14.21
C ASP A 28 13.26 -0.79 -13.10
N GLU A 29 12.41 0.23 -13.13
CA GLU A 29 12.27 1.23 -12.06
C GLU A 29 11.07 0.94 -11.15
N SER A 30 11.29 1.07 -9.83
CA SER A 30 10.23 0.98 -8.82
C SER A 30 9.85 2.37 -8.32
N CYS A 31 8.69 2.85 -8.74
CA CYS A 31 8.18 4.18 -8.40
C CYS A 31 7.16 4.10 -7.26
N CYS A 32 7.42 4.78 -6.14
CA CYS A 32 6.45 4.91 -5.06
C CYS A 32 5.33 5.88 -5.49
N VAL A 33 4.14 5.35 -5.74
CA VAL A 33 2.98 6.12 -6.22
C VAL A 33 2.06 6.59 -5.10
N LYS A 34 2.17 5.99 -3.91
CA LYS A 34 1.37 6.36 -2.75
C LYS A 34 2.13 6.07 -1.46
N THR A 35 2.06 7.01 -0.52
CA THR A 35 2.46 6.80 0.89
C THR A 35 1.30 7.24 1.78
N VAL A 36 0.93 6.40 2.75
CA VAL A 36 -0.15 6.68 3.72
C VAL A 36 0.29 6.24 5.11
N SER A 37 -0.04 7.02 6.14
CA SER A 37 0.21 6.68 7.54
C SER A 37 -1.07 6.25 8.23
N PHE A 38 -0.99 5.16 8.99
CA PHE A 38 -2.04 4.62 9.85
C PHE A 38 -1.59 4.74 11.30
N PRO A 39 -1.97 5.83 12.01
CA PRO A 39 -1.53 6.05 13.40
C PRO A 39 -2.17 5.04 14.37
N ILE A 40 -1.36 4.51 15.29
CA ILE A 40 -1.84 3.65 16.37
C ILE A 40 -2.33 4.56 17.50
N CYS A 41 -3.65 4.79 17.56
CA CYS A 41 -4.26 5.61 18.61
C CYS A 41 -4.39 4.86 19.95
N ASN A 42 -4.46 3.53 19.91
CA ASN A 42 -4.52 2.67 21.08
C ASN A 42 -3.45 1.57 20.96
N PRO A 43 -2.41 1.57 21.82
CA PRO A 43 -1.31 0.58 21.76
C PRO A 43 -1.79 -0.87 21.86
N SER A 44 -2.87 -1.14 22.61
CA SER A 44 -3.44 -2.49 22.72
C SER A 44 -4.09 -2.98 21.42
N MET A 45 -4.37 -2.07 20.49
CA MET A 45 -5.02 -2.34 19.20
C MET A 45 -4.04 -2.16 18.02
N SER A 46 -2.72 -2.24 18.26
CA SER A 46 -1.71 -2.12 17.22
C SER A 46 -1.94 -3.11 16.07
N GLN A 47 -2.29 -4.37 16.37
CA GLN A 47 -2.58 -5.37 15.35
C GLN A 47 -3.77 -5.01 14.46
N LYS A 48 -4.81 -4.36 15.02
CA LYS A 48 -5.95 -3.87 14.24
C LYS A 48 -5.50 -2.80 13.25
N THR A 49 -4.69 -1.84 13.70
CA THR A 49 -4.15 -0.77 12.84
C THR A 49 -3.27 -1.36 11.72
N LYS A 50 -2.47 -2.40 12.03
CA LYS A 50 -1.67 -3.12 11.02
C LYS A 50 -2.55 -3.78 9.96
N ASN A 51 -3.64 -4.42 10.39
CA ASN A 51 -4.58 -5.08 9.47
C ASN A 51 -5.28 -4.06 8.57
N GLU A 52 -5.72 -2.92 9.12
CA GLU A 52 -6.32 -1.82 8.34
C GLU A 52 -5.34 -1.28 7.29
N ALA A 53 -4.07 -1.09 7.67
CA ALA A 53 -3.01 -0.67 6.76
C ALA A 53 -2.78 -1.70 5.63
N ALA A 54 -2.76 -2.99 5.96
CA ALA A 54 -2.60 -4.06 4.96
C ALA A 54 -3.81 -4.17 4.03
N GLU A 55 -5.03 -4.10 4.56
CA GLU A 55 -6.26 -4.11 3.77
C GLU A 55 -6.32 -2.92 2.81
N PHE A 56 -5.97 -1.73 3.29
CA PHE A 56 -5.82 -0.54 2.43
C PHE A 56 -4.84 -0.80 1.28
N GLY A 57 -3.66 -1.35 1.57
CA GLY A 57 -2.67 -1.69 0.56
C GLY A 57 -3.22 -2.65 -0.50
N CYS A 58 -3.85 -3.75 -0.07
CA CYS A 58 -4.48 -4.74 -0.96
C CYS A 58 -5.53 -4.10 -1.87
N LEU A 59 -6.47 -3.35 -1.29
CA LEU A 59 -7.57 -2.73 -2.03
C LEU A 59 -7.07 -1.67 -3.00
N TYR A 60 -6.09 -0.88 -2.61
CA TYR A 60 -5.53 0.17 -3.46
C TYR A 60 -4.75 -0.42 -4.64
N VAL A 61 -3.92 -1.45 -4.40
CA VAL A 61 -3.22 -2.17 -5.48
C VAL A 61 -4.22 -2.78 -6.46
N LYS A 62 -5.26 -3.47 -5.95
CA LYS A 62 -6.31 -4.03 -6.79
C LYS A 62 -6.96 -2.97 -7.69
N GLN A 63 -7.35 -1.83 -7.10
CA GLN A 63 -7.95 -0.73 -7.86
C GLN A 63 -7.02 -0.18 -8.95
N LEU A 64 -5.71 -0.10 -8.69
CA LEU A 64 -4.76 0.34 -9.70
C LEU A 64 -4.64 -0.69 -10.83
N MET A 65 -4.53 -1.98 -10.50
CA MET A 65 -4.47 -3.05 -11.50
C MET A 65 -5.74 -3.09 -12.37
N ASP A 66 -6.93 -2.97 -11.75
CA ASP A 66 -8.21 -2.97 -12.45
C ASP A 66 -8.31 -1.79 -13.43
N LYS A 67 -7.82 -0.61 -13.05
CA LYS A 67 -7.78 0.57 -13.93
C LYS A 67 -6.86 0.34 -15.12
N GLU A 68 -5.65 -0.16 -14.89
CA GLU A 68 -4.66 -0.37 -15.96
C GLU A 68 -5.15 -1.42 -16.98
N LEU A 69 -5.76 -2.52 -16.50
CA LEU A 69 -6.41 -3.52 -17.38
C LEU A 69 -7.54 -2.92 -18.21
N SER A 70 -8.33 -2.02 -17.62
CA SER A 70 -9.40 -1.34 -18.35
C SER A 70 -8.87 -0.43 -19.47
N TYR A 71 -7.70 0.19 -19.29
CA TYR A 71 -7.08 1.06 -20.29
C TYR A 71 -6.52 0.28 -21.49
N ASP A 72 -5.93 -0.89 -21.27
CA ASP A 72 -5.42 -1.74 -22.37
C ASP A 72 -6.56 -2.29 -23.26
N GLY A 73 -7.78 -2.42 -22.72
CA GLY A 73 -8.95 -2.86 -23.49
C GLY A 73 -9.44 -1.86 -24.54
N TYR A 74 -9.11 -0.56 -24.41
CA TYR A 74 -9.48 0.48 -25.38
C TYR A 74 -8.41 0.75 -26.45
N ARG A 75 -7.30 0.00 -26.41
CA ARG A 75 -6.16 0.19 -27.33
C ARG A 75 -6.10 -0.83 -28.46
N ASN A 76 -7.15 -1.67 -28.62
CA ASN A 76 -7.32 -2.62 -29.71
C ASN A 76 -8.39 -2.16 -30.70
#